data_AF-A0A2D3WHC1-F1
#
_entry.id   AF-A0A2D3WHC1-F1
#
_cell.length_a   1.000
_cell.length_b   1.000
_cell.length_c   1.000
_cell.angle_alpha   90.00
_cell.angle_beta   90.00
_cell.angle_gamma   90.00
#
_symmetry.space_group_name_H-M   'P 1'
#
loop_
_entity.id
_entity.type
_entity.pdbx_description
1 polymer ?
#
loop_
_entity_poly.entity_id
_entity_poly.type
_entity_poly.pdbx_seq_one_letter_code
_entity_poly.pdbx_strand_id
1 'polypeptide(L)'
;MLRDTLFIAGFGILFYLGIATIIADASIIGAYGATFALSNVYIFGYVAYTYLLLLMVPLFYWYKYDGGVHRRLEMSGIFALLFLALLFFQAMVVEGSYRGALIGAVVDFLSIYIGAFGLWILWLMMVTVSVVLVMEQSLSEL
;
A
#
# COMPACT_ATOMS: atom_id res chain seq x y z
N MET A 1 -18.52 3.49 -21.29
CA MET A 1 -18.37 2.05 -21.60
C MET A 1 -16.98 1.52 -21.26
N LEU A 2 -15.89 1.89 -21.96
CA LEU A 2 -14.55 1.34 -21.65
C LEU A 2 -14.07 1.65 -20.21
N ARG A 3 -14.27 2.88 -19.73
CA ARG A 3 -13.93 3.32 -18.37
C ARG A 3 -14.66 2.50 -17.29
N ASP A 4 -15.94 2.22 -17.54
CA ASP A 4 -16.82 1.52 -16.61
C ASP A 4 -16.45 0.03 -16.56
N THR A 5 -16.16 -0.59 -17.70
CA THR A 5 -15.67 -1.97 -17.77
C THR A 5 -14.32 -2.15 -17.07
N LEU A 6 -13.37 -1.22 -17.26
CA LEU A 6 -12.07 -1.26 -16.60
C LEU A 6 -12.17 -1.12 -15.08
N PHE A 7 -13.03 -0.22 -14.61
CA PHE A 7 -13.28 -0.04 -13.18
C PHE A 7 -13.88 -1.30 -12.55
N ILE A 8 -14.92 -1.87 -13.16
CA ILE A 8 -15.59 -3.07 -12.65
C ILE A 8 -14.63 -4.26 -12.65
N ALA A 9 -13.87 -4.46 -13.73
CA ALA A 9 -12.90 -5.54 -13.82
C ALA A 9 -11.77 -5.38 -12.78
N GLY A 10 -11.21 -4.18 -12.65
CA GLY A 10 -10.17 -3.89 -11.66
C GLY A 10 -10.66 -4.07 -10.22
N PHE A 11 -11.85 -3.56 -9.91
CA PHE A 11 -12.48 -3.73 -8.61
C PHE A 11 -12.72 -5.22 -8.27
N GLY A 12 -13.26 -5.99 -9.23
CA GLY A 12 -13.49 -7.43 -9.04
C GLY A 12 -12.20 -8.21 -8.80
N ILE A 13 -11.14 -7.92 -9.54
CA ILE A 13 -9.82 -8.54 -9.35
C ILE A 13 -9.25 -8.20 -7.97
N LEU A 14 -9.23 -6.91 -7.59
CA LEU A 14 -8.72 -6.49 -6.28
C LEU A 14 -9.51 -7.09 -5.13
N PHE A 15 -10.84 -7.16 -5.26
CA PHE A 15 -11.70 -7.75 -4.25
C PHE A 15 -11.45 -9.25 -4.10
N TYR A 16 -11.35 -9.99 -5.20
CA TYR A 16 -10.98 -11.40 -5.18
C TYR A 16 -9.61 -11.64 -4.54
N LEU A 17 -8.59 -10.86 -4.91
CA LEU A 17 -7.24 -10.98 -4.34
C LEU A 17 -7.21 -10.60 -2.86
N GLY A 18 -8.02 -9.63 -2.44
CA GLY A 18 -8.17 -9.24 -1.03
C GLY A 18 -8.76 -10.39 -0.21
N ILE A 19 -9.86 -10.98 -0.67
CA ILE A 19 -10.48 -12.15 -0.01
C ILE A 19 -9.53 -13.35 -0.03
N ALA A 20 -8.82 -13.57 -1.15
CA ALA A 20 -7.83 -14.61 -1.27
C ALA A 20 -6.74 -14.49 -0.19
N THR A 21 -6.28 -13.26 0.06
CA THR A 21 -5.26 -12.98 1.09
C THR A 21 -5.78 -13.22 2.49
N ILE A 22 -7.05 -12.91 2.78
CA ILE A 22 -7.66 -13.09 4.11
C ILE A 22 -7.91 -14.56 4.44
N ILE A 23 -8.45 -15.33 3.49
CA ILE A 23 -8.85 -16.73 3.73
C ILE A 23 -7.64 -17.67 3.55
N ALA A 24 -6.79 -17.42 2.54
CA ALA A 24 -5.58 -18.19 2.23
C ALA A 24 -5.75 -19.72 2.11
N ASP A 25 -6.98 -20.21 1.92
CA ASP A 25 -7.31 -21.63 1.80
C ASP A 25 -7.57 -22.02 0.33
N ALA A 26 -6.78 -22.97 -0.16
CA ALA A 26 -6.88 -23.50 -1.52
C ALA A 26 -8.21 -24.21 -1.80
N SER A 27 -8.90 -24.71 -0.76
CA SER A 27 -10.20 -25.37 -0.91
C SER A 27 -11.33 -24.39 -1.27
N ILE A 28 -11.22 -23.13 -0.84
CA ILE A 28 -12.26 -22.10 -1.01
C ILE A 28 -11.96 -21.20 -2.21
N ILE A 29 -10.70 -20.78 -2.37
CA ILE A 29 -10.27 -19.78 -3.35
C ILE A 29 -9.49 -20.40 -4.53
N GLY A 30 -9.16 -21.69 -4.44
CA GLY A 30 -8.35 -22.38 -5.44
C GLY A 30 -6.85 -22.14 -5.25
N ALA A 31 -6.05 -22.98 -5.91
CA ALA A 31 -4.59 -23.00 -5.75
C ALA A 31 -3.91 -21.66 -6.09
N TYR A 32 -4.42 -20.95 -7.10
CA TYR A 32 -3.87 -19.65 -7.49
C TYR A 32 -4.04 -18.57 -6.40
N GLY A 33 -5.22 -18.44 -5.81
CA GLY A 33 -5.41 -17.42 -4.78
C GLY A 33 -4.72 -17.76 -3.46
N ALA A 34 -4.59 -19.05 -3.11
CA ALA A 34 -3.82 -19.47 -1.95
C ALA A 34 -2.30 -19.22 -2.12
N THR A 35 -1.74 -19.53 -3.29
CA THR A 35 -0.32 -19.24 -3.58
C THR A 35 -0.04 -17.74 -3.65
N PHE A 36 -0.98 -16.96 -4.21
CA PHE A 36 -0.92 -15.50 -4.16
C PHE A 36 -0.94 -15.00 -2.72
N ALA A 37 -1.86 -15.46 -1.87
CA ALA A 37 -1.98 -15.05 -0.48
C ALA A 37 -0.68 -15.26 0.31
N LEU A 38 -0.07 -16.45 0.19
CA LEU A 38 1.19 -16.77 0.86
C LEU A 38 2.32 -15.85 0.40
N SER A 39 2.44 -15.63 -0.90
CA SER A 39 3.46 -14.75 -1.47
C SER A 39 3.22 -13.29 -1.07
N ASN A 40 1.96 -12.85 -1.05
CA ASN A 40 1.55 -11.51 -0.70
C ASN A 40 1.87 -11.19 0.76
N VAL A 41 1.51 -12.09 1.68
CA VAL A 41 1.83 -11.98 3.11
C VAL A 41 3.33 -12.03 3.36
N TYR A 42 4.08 -12.86 2.62
CA TYR A 42 5.53 -12.91 2.73
C TYR A 42 6.18 -11.57 2.31
N ILE A 43 5.72 -10.97 1.21
CA ILE A 43 6.28 -9.72 0.67
C ILE A 43 5.91 -8.51 1.53
N PHE A 44 4.62 -8.36 1.87
CA PHE A 44 4.06 -7.15 2.48
C PHE A 44 3.74 -7.28 3.98
N GLY A 45 3.77 -8.48 4.55
CA GLY A 45 3.50 -8.69 5.97
C GLY A 45 2.04 -8.44 6.35
N TYR A 46 1.79 -7.86 7.52
CA TYR A 46 0.42 -7.53 7.96
C TYR A 46 -0.33 -6.57 7.04
N VAL A 47 0.38 -5.65 6.39
CA VAL A 47 -0.20 -4.72 5.43
C VAL A 47 -0.82 -5.46 4.24
N ALA A 48 -0.38 -6.70 3.93
CA ALA A 48 -0.95 -7.54 2.88
C ALA A 48 -2.48 -7.71 2.98
N TYR A 49 -3.01 -7.81 4.22
CA TYR A 49 -4.42 -8.03 4.49
C TYR A 49 -5.29 -6.79 4.24
N THR A 50 -4.71 -5.59 4.30
CA THR A 50 -5.46 -4.33 4.25
C THR A 50 -5.23 -3.57 2.96
N TYR A 51 -4.03 -3.60 2.38
CA TYR A 51 -3.70 -2.71 1.26
C TYR A 51 -4.55 -2.97 0.01
N LEU A 52 -4.89 -4.22 -0.30
CA LEU A 52 -5.71 -4.55 -1.47
C LEU A 52 -7.11 -3.95 -1.37
N LEU A 53 -7.70 -3.93 -0.17
CA LEU A 53 -8.96 -3.26 0.09
C LEU A 53 -8.80 -1.74 0.09
N LEU A 54 -7.70 -1.25 0.67
CA LEU A 54 -7.40 0.18 0.73
C LEU A 54 -7.22 0.77 -0.68
N LEU A 55 -6.63 0.02 -1.61
CA LEU A 55 -6.42 0.40 -3.02
C LEU A 55 -7.73 0.51 -3.81
N MET A 56 -8.83 -0.08 -3.33
CA MET A 56 -10.15 0.09 -3.93
C MET A 56 -10.69 1.52 -3.75
N VAL A 57 -10.33 2.21 -2.67
CA VAL A 57 -10.74 3.59 -2.39
C VAL A 57 -10.21 4.59 -3.44
N PRO A 58 -8.89 4.69 -3.71
CA PRO A 58 -8.39 5.57 -4.75
C PRO A 58 -8.90 5.15 -6.14
N LEU A 59 -9.08 3.85 -6.41
CA LEU A 59 -9.66 3.39 -7.68
C LEU A 59 -11.09 3.93 -7.89
N PHE A 60 -11.91 3.98 -6.83
CA PHE A 60 -13.26 4.56 -6.89
C PHE A 60 -13.24 6.06 -7.13
N TYR A 61 -12.35 6.80 -6.44
CA TYR A 61 -12.18 8.23 -6.70
C TYR A 61 -11.72 8.50 -8.13
N TRP A 62 -10.85 7.64 -8.68
CA TRP A 62 -10.35 7.80 -10.04
C TRP A 62 -11.42 7.60 -11.11
N TYR A 63 -12.38 6.72 -10.84
CA TYR A 63 -13.55 6.50 -11.69
C TYR A 63 -14.56 7.66 -11.62
N LYS A 64 -14.83 8.19 -10.42
CA LYS A 64 -15.88 9.19 -10.20
C LYS A 64 -15.46 10.62 -10.52
N TYR A 65 -14.19 10.96 -10.37
CA TYR A 65 -13.72 12.35 -10.47
C TYR A 65 -13.13 12.65 -11.85
N ASP A 66 -13.72 13.59 -12.59
CA ASP A 66 -13.20 14.11 -13.87
C ASP A 66 -12.25 15.32 -13.71
N GLY A 67 -11.55 15.40 -12.57
CA GLY A 67 -10.54 16.43 -12.32
C GLY A 67 -9.30 16.29 -13.22
N GLY A 68 -8.52 17.37 -13.37
CA GLY A 68 -7.31 17.39 -14.20
C GLY A 68 -6.30 16.30 -13.84
N VAL A 69 -5.62 15.74 -14.85
CA VAL A 69 -4.67 14.62 -14.71
C VAL A 69 -3.57 14.92 -13.69
N HIS A 70 -3.11 16.17 -13.61
CA HIS A 70 -2.07 16.61 -12.68
C HIS A 70 -2.45 16.36 -11.21
N ARG A 71 -3.67 16.74 -10.83
CA ARG A 71 -4.22 16.59 -9.47
C ARG A 71 -4.30 15.12 -9.03
N ARG A 72 -4.67 14.24 -9.97
CA ARG A 72 -4.79 12.79 -9.73
C ARG A 72 -3.43 12.15 -9.46
N LEU A 73 -2.41 12.58 -10.19
CA LEU A 73 -1.04 12.09 -10.01
C LEU A 73 -0.49 12.51 -8.64
N GLU A 74 -0.71 13.74 -8.22
CA GLU A 74 -0.30 14.20 -6.90
C GLU A 74 -0.99 13.43 -5.76
N MET A 75 -2.32 13.27 -5.82
CA MET A 75 -3.05 12.48 -4.81
C MET A 75 -2.55 11.03 -4.76
N SER A 76 -2.27 10.41 -5.92
CA SER A 76 -1.70 9.07 -5.98
C SER A 76 -0.28 9.01 -5.40
N GLY A 77 0.52 10.06 -5.59
CA GLY A 77 1.87 10.18 -5.05
C GLY A 77 1.86 10.28 -3.53
N ILE A 78 0.99 11.11 -2.97
CA ILE A 78 0.81 11.25 -1.51
C ILE A 78 0.39 9.91 -0.89
N PHE A 79 -0.60 9.26 -1.50
CA PHE A 79 -1.08 7.96 -1.04
C PHE A 79 0.02 6.89 -1.09
N ALA A 80 0.81 6.85 -2.17
CA ALA A 80 1.93 5.93 -2.30
C ALA A 80 3.01 6.20 -1.24
N LEU A 81 3.26 7.46 -0.90
CA LEU A 81 4.25 7.87 0.09
C LEU A 81 3.79 7.51 1.52
N LEU A 82 2.51 7.73 1.86
CA LEU A 82 1.92 7.24 3.11
C LEU A 82 2.00 5.72 3.20
N PHE A 83 1.64 5.03 2.11
CA PHE A 83 1.67 3.58 2.06
C PHE A 83 3.08 3.03 2.29
N LEU A 84 4.09 3.64 1.66
CA LEU A 84 5.49 3.29 1.87
C LEU A 84 5.94 3.55 3.31
N ALA A 85 5.56 4.70 3.90
CA ALA A 85 5.86 5.01 5.29
C ALA A 85 5.23 4.00 6.27
N LEU A 86 4.03 3.49 5.94
CA LEU A 86 3.34 2.47 6.74
C LEU A 86 4.05 1.11 6.65
N LEU A 87 4.47 0.70 5.45
CA LEU A 87 5.28 -0.51 5.28
C LEU A 87 6.64 -0.40 6.00
N PHE A 88 7.26 0.77 5.97
CA PHE A 88 8.52 1.04 6.66
C PHE A 88 8.36 0.95 8.18
N PHE A 89 7.28 1.53 8.72
CA PHE A 89 6.93 1.39 10.14
C PHE A 89 6.75 -0.07 10.54
N GLN A 90 5.98 -0.82 9.77
CA GLN A 90 5.77 -2.25 10.01
C GLN A 90 7.09 -3.00 10.04
N ALA A 91 7.97 -2.75 9.07
CA ALA A 91 9.27 -3.41 8.98
C ALA A 91 10.22 -3.05 10.14
N MET A 92 9.99 -1.96 10.85
CA MET A 92 10.77 -1.59 12.03
C MET A 92 10.22 -2.16 13.34
N VAL A 93 8.89 -2.30 13.45
CA VAL A 93 8.22 -2.66 14.71
C VAL A 93 7.87 -4.14 14.79
N VAL A 94 7.58 -4.77 13.64
CA VAL A 94 7.12 -6.16 13.59
C VAL A 94 8.30 -7.09 13.35
N GLU A 95 8.36 -8.16 14.13
CA GLU A 95 9.34 -9.24 13.96
C GLU A 95 8.70 -10.50 13.38
N GLY A 96 9.51 -11.35 12.74
CA GLY A 96 9.09 -12.64 12.19
C GLY A 96 8.54 -12.58 10.76
N SER A 97 7.73 -13.59 10.40
CA SER A 97 7.23 -13.80 9.03
C SER A 97 6.28 -12.71 8.52
N TYR A 98 5.70 -11.91 9.42
CA TYR A 98 4.75 -10.84 9.09
C TYR A 98 5.38 -9.45 9.02
N ARG A 99 6.70 -9.36 9.11
CA ARG A 99 7.46 -8.10 8.98
C ARG A 99 7.38 -7.51 7.56
N GLY A 100 7.20 -8.37 6.56
CA GLY A 100 7.23 -8.02 5.14
C GLY A 100 8.67 -8.03 4.60
N ALA A 101 9.00 -9.03 3.79
CA ALA A 101 10.36 -9.27 3.33
C ALA A 101 10.93 -8.12 2.48
N LEU A 102 10.08 -7.45 1.70
CA LEU A 102 10.52 -6.41 0.75
C LEU A 102 11.11 -5.20 1.48
N ILE A 103 10.35 -4.62 2.40
CA ILE A 103 10.82 -3.44 3.16
C ILE A 103 11.68 -3.86 4.34
N GLY A 104 11.48 -5.06 4.90
CA GLY A 104 12.39 -5.64 5.91
C GLY A 104 13.83 -5.69 5.42
N ALA A 105 14.07 -6.16 4.19
CA ALA A 105 15.41 -6.19 3.60
C ALA A 105 16.02 -4.79 3.43
N VAL A 106 15.22 -3.80 3.05
CA VAL A 106 15.65 -2.40 2.94
C VAL A 106 16.01 -1.83 4.31
N VAL A 107 15.18 -2.07 5.33
CA VAL A 107 15.42 -1.64 6.71
C VAL A 107 16.68 -2.29 7.26
N ASP A 108 16.88 -3.59 7.04
CA ASP A 108 18.07 -4.32 7.49
C ASP A 108 19.34 -3.77 6.83
N PHE A 109 19.30 -3.54 5.51
CA PHE A 109 20.41 -2.91 4.80
C PHE A 109 20.72 -1.52 5.35
N LEU A 110 19.70 -0.66 5.50
CA LEU A 110 19.88 0.70 6.02
C LEU A 110 20.35 0.71 7.47
N SER A 111 19.90 -0.24 8.30
CA SER A 111 20.26 -0.32 9.72
C SER A 111 21.78 -0.44 9.94
N ILE A 112 22.50 -1.07 9.00
CA ILE A 112 23.97 -1.20 9.05
C ILE A 112 24.65 0.17 8.93
N TYR A 113 24.06 1.11 8.18
CA TYR A 113 24.65 2.42 7.90
C TYR A 113 24.22 3.50 8.89
N ILE A 114 22.92 3.59 9.18
CA ILE A 114 22.35 4.70 9.97
C ILE A 114 21.88 4.29 11.38
N GLY A 115 21.92 2.98 11.67
CA GLY A 115 21.43 2.42 12.93
C GLY A 115 19.92 2.54 13.12
N ALA A 116 19.42 2.00 14.24
CA ALA A 116 17.99 2.05 14.58
C ALA A 116 17.47 3.50 14.74
N PHE A 117 18.28 4.39 15.33
CA PHE A 117 17.90 5.79 15.50
C PHE A 117 17.74 6.52 14.15
N GLY A 118 18.64 6.30 13.21
CA GLY A 118 18.55 6.88 11.87
C GLY A 118 17.32 6.39 11.10
N LEU A 119 16.94 5.12 11.27
CA LEU A 119 15.72 4.57 10.67
C LEU A 119 14.45 5.27 11.19
N TRP A 120 14.37 5.57 12.49
CA TRP A 120 13.25 6.30 13.07
C TRP A 120 13.18 7.74 12.55
N ILE A 121 14.32 8.41 12.37
CA ILE A 121 14.37 9.75 11.76
C ILE A 121 13.91 9.67 10.30
N LEU A 122 14.39 8.69 9.53
CA LEU A 122 13.99 8.50 8.14
C LEU A 122 12.48 8.28 8.03
N TRP A 123 11.91 7.45 8.90
CA TRP A 123 10.48 7.25 8.98
C TRP A 123 9.73 8.55 9.29
N LEU A 124 10.19 9.32 10.28
CA LEU A 124 9.60 10.61 10.65
C LEU A 124 9.64 11.61 9.49
N MET A 125 10.74 11.64 8.73
CA MET A 125 10.86 12.48 7.53
C MET A 125 9.83 12.08 6.47
N MET A 126 9.64 10.78 6.19
CA MET A 126 8.64 10.32 5.23
C MET A 126 7.21 10.72 5.65
N VAL A 127 6.88 10.56 6.93
CA VAL A 127 5.56 10.98 7.46
C VAL A 127 5.39 12.49 7.35
N THR A 128 6.42 13.27 7.71
CA THR A 128 6.36 14.74 7.67
C THR A 128 6.17 15.24 6.25
N VAL A 129 6.96 14.75 5.29
CA VAL A 129 6.81 15.10 3.87
C VAL A 129 5.40 14.77 3.38
N SER A 130 4.89 13.59 3.76
CA SER A 130 3.54 13.20 3.36
C SER A 130 2.46 14.14 3.93
N VAL A 131 2.55 14.49 5.22
CA VAL A 131 1.61 15.42 5.86
C VAL A 131 1.67 16.81 5.21
N VAL A 132 2.88 17.31 4.91
CA VAL A 132 3.06 18.60 4.22
C VAL A 132 2.39 18.57 2.85
N LEU A 133 2.59 17.51 2.06
CA LEU A 133 1.94 17.38 0.74
C LEU A 133 0.41 17.31 0.84
N VAL A 134 -0.13 16.61 1.84
CA VAL A 134 -1.58 16.60 2.11
C VAL A 134 -2.08 18.00 2.42
N MET A 135 -1.35 18.76 3.26
CA MET A 135 -1.71 20.13 3.62
C MET A 135 -1.67 21.06 2.41
N GLU A 136 -0.62 21.01 1.60
CA GLU A 136 -0.51 21.81 0.37
C GLU A 136 -1.66 21.53 -0.59
N GLN A 137 -2.04 20.25 -0.75
CA GLN A 137 -3.21 19.90 -1.54
C GLN A 137 -4.51 20.46 -0.96
N SER A 138 -4.71 20.39 0.35
CA SER A 138 -5.92 20.94 0.99
C SER A 138 -6.01 22.47 0.88
N LEU A 139 -4.87 23.16 0.90
CA LEU A 139 -4.81 24.61 0.71
C LEU A 139 -5.06 24.99 -0.75
N SER A 140 -4.61 24.18 -1.71
CA SER A 140 -4.93 24.37 -3.13
C SER A 140 -6.41 24.16 -3.47
N GLU A 141 -7.20 23.57 -2.56
CA GLU A 141 -8.64 23.36 -2.70
C GLU A 141 -9.50 24.55 -2.24
N LEU A 142 -8.92 25.51 -1.50
CA LEU A 142 -9.58 26.71 -0.98
C LEU A 142 -9.45 27.89 -1.97
#